data_AF-A0A8S2AWI4-F1
#
_entry.id   AF-A0A8S2AWI4-F1
#
_cell.length_a   1.000
_cell.length_b   1.000
_cell.length_c   1.000
_cell.angle_alpha   90.00
_cell.angle_beta   90.00
_cell.angle_gamma   90.00
#
_symmetry.space_group_name_H-M   'P 1'
#
loop_
_entity.id
_entity.type
_entity.pdbx_description
1 polymer ?
#
loop_
_entity_poly.entity_id
_entity_poly.type
_entity_poly.pdbx_seq_one_letter_code
_entity_poly.pdbx_strand_id
1 'polypeptide(L)'
;MHISIKTVEGKTINLEVDDSSDTIDLRIHGPTRELVLRLSPDPAPKAVMRIFVQSTLRGQLFILEVEETETIENVMAKIHEQGGPPVDRHRLIFQGKQLDKGRTMADYRIKTESILYVMSSSTA
;
A
#
# COMPACT_ATOMS: atom_id res chain seq x y z
N MET A 1 -23.64 12.90 7.62
CA MET A 1 -22.97 13.89 6.74
C MET A 1 -23.99 14.66 5.89
N HIS A 2 -23.81 15.97 5.67
CA HIS A 2 -24.65 16.74 4.74
C HIS A 2 -23.92 16.99 3.41
N ILE A 3 -24.58 16.69 2.29
CA ILE A 3 -24.06 16.96 0.93
C ILE A 3 -24.99 17.96 0.24
N SER A 4 -24.44 19.03 -0.31
CA SER A 4 -25.19 20.01 -1.11
C SER A 4 -24.73 19.98 -2.56
N ILE A 5 -25.65 19.73 -3.49
CA ILE A 5 -25.43 19.78 -4.94
C ILE A 5 -26.10 21.04 -5.47
N LYS A 6 -25.36 21.91 -6.18
CA LYS A 6 -25.90 23.12 -6.81
C LYS A 6 -25.82 23.02 -8.34
N THR A 7 -26.95 23.18 -9.02
CA THR A 7 -27.00 23.24 -10.48
C THR A 7 -26.41 24.55 -10.99
N VAL A 8 -25.99 24.59 -12.25
CA VAL A 8 -25.55 25.83 -12.92
C VAL A 8 -26.62 26.93 -12.92
N GLU A 9 -27.90 26.54 -12.93
CA GLU A 9 -29.06 27.45 -12.82
C GLU A 9 -29.35 27.90 -11.37
N GLY A 10 -28.53 27.49 -10.40
CA GLY A 10 -28.60 27.96 -9.02
C GLY A 10 -29.50 27.16 -8.07
N LYS A 11 -30.21 26.12 -8.53
CA LYS A 11 -30.99 25.22 -7.66
C LYS A 11 -30.06 24.37 -6.79
N THR A 12 -30.32 24.35 -5.48
CA THR A 12 -29.57 23.53 -4.52
C THR A 12 -30.41 22.34 -4.07
N ILE A 13 -29.80 21.15 -4.05
CA ILE A 13 -30.35 19.91 -3.49
C ILE A 13 -29.49 19.55 -2.28
N ASN A 14 -30.10 19.51 -1.09
CA ASN A 14 -29.45 19.10 0.14
C ASN A 14 -29.82 17.65 0.44
N LEU A 15 -28.81 16.83 0.69
CA LEU A 15 -28.93 15.42 1.04
C LEU A 15 -28.39 15.23 2.44
N GLU A 16 -29.16 14.55 3.27
CA GLU A 16 -28.73 14.06 4.58
C GLU A 16 -28.35 12.59 4.39
N VAL A 17 -27.06 12.30 4.60
CA VAL A 17 -26.49 10.98 4.35
C VAL A 17 -25.99 10.41 5.65
N ASP A 18 -26.39 9.18 5.95
CA ASP A 18 -25.87 8.40 7.07
C ASP A 18 -24.38 8.09 6.81
N ASP A 19 -23.52 8.43 7.77
CA ASP A 19 -22.06 8.21 7.68
C ASP A 19 -21.64 6.79 8.08
N SER A 20 -22.60 5.92 8.42
CA SER A 20 -22.34 4.51 8.77
C SER A 20 -22.01 3.60 7.59
N SER A 21 -22.18 4.09 6.35
CA SER A 21 -21.85 3.32 5.14
C SER A 21 -20.41 3.57 4.67
N ASP A 22 -19.68 2.48 4.37
CA ASP A 22 -18.33 2.53 3.81
C ASP A 22 -18.26 3.22 2.44
N THR A 23 -19.38 3.42 1.73
CA THR A 23 -19.39 4.20 0.49
C THR A 23 -20.70 4.97 0.33
N ILE A 24 -20.62 6.13 -0.33
CA ILE A 24 -21.78 6.95 -0.69
C ILE A 24 -21.85 7.01 -2.22
N ASP A 25 -22.91 6.43 -2.78
CA ASP A 25 -23.21 6.51 -4.21
C ASP A 25 -24.28 7.58 -4.46
N LEU A 26 -23.94 8.58 -5.26
CA LEU A 26 -24.88 9.58 -5.76
C LEU A 26 -25.27 9.24 -7.21
N ARG A 27 -26.55 8.91 -7.42
CA ARG A 27 -27.09 8.58 -8.74
C ARG A 27 -27.97 9.70 -9.29
N ILE A 28 -27.57 10.25 -10.43
CA ILE A 28 -28.34 11.28 -11.15
C ILE A 28 -28.83 10.67 -12.47
N HIS A 29 -30.15 10.55 -12.61
CA HIS A 29 -30.80 10.04 -13.82
C HIS A 29 -31.23 11.20 -14.74
N GLY A 30 -30.78 11.19 -15.99
CA GLY A 30 -31.29 12.03 -17.06
C GLY A 30 -31.98 11.18 -18.14
N PRO A 31 -32.73 11.81 -19.06
CA PRO A 31 -33.48 11.10 -20.11
C PRO A 31 -32.58 10.34 -21.10
N THR A 32 -31.28 10.68 -21.18
CA THR A 32 -30.32 10.07 -22.11
C THR A 32 -29.00 9.65 -21.46
N ARG A 33 -28.78 9.95 -20.18
CA ARG A 33 -27.51 9.69 -19.47
C ARG A 33 -27.74 9.47 -17.98
N GLU A 34 -26.88 8.63 -17.38
CA GLU A 34 -26.76 8.44 -15.94
C GLU A 34 -25.37 8.90 -15.49
N LEU A 35 -25.30 9.65 -14.38
CA LEU A 35 -24.04 9.97 -13.71
C LEU A 35 -24.06 9.33 -12.32
N VAL A 36 -23.06 8.48 -12.05
CA VAL A 36 -22.85 7.84 -10.75
C VAL A 36 -21.54 8.37 -10.17
N LEU A 37 -21.62 9.04 -9.02
CA LEU A 37 -20.48 9.53 -8.25
C LEU A 37 -20.37 8.68 -6.99
N ARG A 38 -19.25 7.95 -6.86
CA ARG A 38 -18.95 7.13 -5.69
C ARG A 38 -17.91 7.81 -4.83
N LEU A 39 -18.26 8.06 -3.57
CA LEU A 39 -17.35 8.56 -2.54
C LEU A 39 -17.05 7.38 -1.61
N SER A 40 -15.79 6.98 -1.54
CA SER A 40 -15.27 6.04 -0.53
C SER A 40 -14.46 6.82 0.50
N PRO A 41 -14.41 6.39 1.77
CA PRO A 41 -13.46 6.91 2.73
C PRO A 41 -12.06 6.77 2.14
N ASP A 42 -11.21 7.75 2.42
CA ASP A 42 -9.78 7.56 2.17
C ASP A 42 -9.35 6.28 2.88
N PRO A 43 -8.53 5.42 2.23
CA PRO A 43 -7.96 4.29 2.92
C PRO A 43 -7.32 4.82 4.20
N ALA A 44 -7.72 4.26 5.35
CA ALA A 44 -7.19 4.67 6.65
C ALA A 44 -5.66 4.85 6.52
N PRO A 45 -5.07 5.92 7.11
CA PRO A 45 -3.66 6.19 6.96
C PRO A 45 -2.89 4.91 7.26
N LYS A 46 -2.30 4.32 6.22
CA LYS A 46 -1.65 3.03 6.32
C LYS A 46 -0.56 3.17 7.37
N ALA A 47 -0.56 2.28 8.36
CA ALA A 47 0.42 2.33 9.44
C ALA A 47 1.80 2.06 8.83
N VAL A 48 2.57 3.12 8.62
CA VAL A 48 3.92 3.04 8.09
C VAL A 48 4.85 2.63 9.22
N MET A 49 5.57 1.52 9.01
CA MET A 49 6.59 1.02 9.92
C MET A 49 7.98 1.11 9.29
N ARG A 50 8.99 1.27 10.13
CA ARG A 50 10.39 1.32 9.71
C ARG A 50 11.04 -0.04 9.88
N ILE A 51 11.70 -0.54 8.85
CA ILE A 51 12.46 -1.80 8.89
C ILE A 51 13.91 -1.59 8.44
N PHE A 52 14.75 -2.56 8.77
CA PHE A 52 16.16 -2.59 8.37
C PHE A 52 16.40 -3.76 7.43
N VAL A 53 17.10 -3.49 6.33
CA VAL A 53 17.48 -4.53 5.37
C VAL A 53 18.99 -4.52 5.20
N GLN A 54 19.65 -5.62 5.52
CA GLN A 54 21.09 -5.78 5.39
C GLN A 54 21.44 -6.64 4.18
N SER A 55 22.28 -6.10 3.30
CA SER A 55 22.83 -6.85 2.17
C SER A 55 24.08 -7.61 2.60
N THR A 56 24.06 -8.94 2.53
CA THR A 56 25.18 -9.79 2.97
C THR A 56 26.42 -9.67 2.09
N LEU A 57 26.26 -9.28 0.82
CA LEU A 57 27.38 -9.14 -0.11
C LEU A 57 28.20 -7.87 0.08
N ARG A 58 27.52 -6.76 0.40
CA ARG A 58 28.13 -5.41 0.42
C ARG A 58 28.22 -4.82 1.83
N GLY A 59 27.65 -5.48 2.83
CA GLY A 59 27.51 -4.92 4.18
C GLY A 59 26.64 -3.66 4.23
N GLN A 60 25.89 -3.38 3.17
CA GLN A 60 25.06 -2.18 3.04
C GLN A 60 23.76 -2.35 3.83
N LEU A 61 23.39 -1.32 4.59
CA LEU A 61 22.14 -1.25 5.36
C LEU A 61 21.17 -0.30 4.66
N PHE A 62 19.96 -0.77 4.40
CA PHE A 62 18.85 0.04 3.89
C PHE A 62 17.81 0.22 4.98
N ILE A 63 17.28 1.44 5.09
CA ILE A 63 16.21 1.79 6.02
C ILE A 63 14.97 2.06 5.18
N LEU A 64 13.94 1.24 5.36
CA LEU A 64 12.72 1.34 4.57
C LEU A 64 11.53 1.67 5.44
N GLU A 65 10.66 2.52 4.90
CA GLU A 65 9.33 2.76 5.41
C GLU A 65 8.34 1.97 4.55
N VAL A 66 7.69 1.00 5.21
CA VAL A 66 6.84 -0.02 4.59
C VAL A 66 5.55 -0.16 5.37
N GLU A 67 4.53 -0.72 4.73
CA GLU A 67 3.27 -1.04 5.40
C GLU A 67 3.19 -2.53 5.74
N GLU A 68 2.40 -2.89 6.77
CA GLU A 68 2.17 -4.30 7.10
C GLU A 68 1.51 -5.09 5.96
N THR A 69 0.69 -4.40 5.15
CA THR A 69 0.00 -4.97 3.98
C THR A 69 0.88 -5.05 2.72
N GLU A 70 2.08 -4.47 2.77
CA GLU A 70 2.96 -4.43 1.62
C GLU A 70 3.53 -5.82 1.32
N THR A 71 3.61 -6.17 0.04
CA THR A 71 4.13 -7.46 -0.40
C THR A 71 5.66 -7.47 -0.34
N ILE A 72 6.22 -8.67 -0.16
CA ILE A 72 7.68 -8.86 -0.21
C ILE A 72 8.25 -8.39 -1.55
N GLU A 73 7.52 -8.55 -2.66
CA GLU A 73 7.89 -8.02 -3.97
C GLU A 73 8.05 -6.50 -3.98
N ASN A 74 7.07 -5.76 -3.43
CA ASN A 74 7.12 -4.31 -3.35
C ASN A 74 8.27 -3.82 -2.45
N VAL A 75 8.52 -4.51 -1.33
CA VAL A 75 9.68 -4.21 -0.46
C VAL A 75 11.00 -4.40 -1.22
N MET A 76 11.13 -5.45 -2.04
CA MET A 76 12.33 -5.64 -2.86
C MET A 76 12.50 -4.56 -3.93
N ALA A 77 11.41 -4.08 -4.53
CA ALA A 77 11.47 -2.95 -5.45
C ALA A 77 12.01 -1.68 -4.75
N LYS A 78 11.51 -1.36 -3.55
CA LYS A 78 12.03 -0.24 -2.74
C LYS A 78 13.52 -0.37 -2.42
N ILE A 79 13.99 -1.59 -2.10
CA ILE A 79 15.43 -1.85 -1.91
C ILE A 79 16.20 -1.51 -3.19
N HIS A 80 15.71 -1.93 -4.34
CA HIS A 80 16.35 -1.68 -5.63
C HIS A 80 16.41 -0.18 -5.97
N GLU A 81 15.32 0.56 -5.73
CA GLU A 81 15.25 2.01 -5.91
C GLU A 81 16.28 2.77 -5.04
N GLN A 82 16.59 2.27 -3.84
CA GLN A 82 17.64 2.82 -2.98
C GLN A 82 19.07 2.39 -3.39
N GLY A 83 19.27 1.83 -4.58
CA GLY A 83 20.56 1.36 -5.08
C GLY A 83 20.90 -0.08 -4.64
N GLY A 84 19.92 -0.81 -4.15
CA GLY A 84 20.03 -2.23 -3.82
C GLY A 84 19.99 -3.13 -5.06
N PRO A 85 20.21 -4.44 -4.86
CA PRO A 85 20.44 -5.36 -5.95
C PRO A 85 19.12 -5.80 -6.65
N PRO A 86 19.17 -6.24 -7.92
CA PRO A 86 17.98 -6.46 -8.75
C PRO A 86 17.06 -7.59 -8.22
N VAL A 87 15.75 -7.33 -8.21
CA VAL A 87 14.68 -8.13 -7.54
C VAL A 87 14.57 -9.59 -8.02
N ASP A 88 15.12 -9.91 -9.19
CA ASP A 88 14.88 -11.19 -9.86
C ASP A 88 15.70 -12.35 -9.29
N ARG A 89 16.88 -12.05 -8.75
CA ARG A 89 17.86 -13.07 -8.28
C ARG A 89 18.10 -13.06 -6.78
N HIS A 90 17.43 -12.17 -6.06
CA HIS A 90 17.66 -11.96 -4.64
C HIS A 90 16.54 -12.58 -3.79
N ARG A 91 16.95 -13.07 -2.62
CA ARG A 91 16.05 -13.66 -1.63
C ARG A 91 16.10 -12.79 -0.38
N LEU A 92 14.93 -12.36 0.08
CA LEU A 92 14.78 -11.78 1.42
C LEU A 92 14.64 -12.91 2.44
N ILE A 93 15.35 -12.78 3.55
CA ILE A 93 15.38 -13.75 4.63
C ILE A 93 15.07 -13.04 5.93
N PHE A 94 14.15 -13.62 6.70
CA PHE A 94 13.80 -13.17 8.05
C PHE A 94 13.69 -14.38 8.97
N GLN A 95 14.33 -14.32 10.14
CA GLN A 95 14.35 -15.43 11.11
C GLN A 95 14.76 -16.78 10.50
N GLY A 96 15.72 -16.78 9.58
CA GLY A 96 16.19 -17.99 8.89
C GLY A 96 15.25 -18.54 7.81
N LYS A 97 14.10 -17.89 7.55
CA LYS A 97 13.15 -18.27 6.51
C LYS A 97 13.25 -17.34 5.30
N GLN A 98 13.32 -17.93 4.11
CA GLN A 98 13.15 -17.19 2.86
C GLN A 98 11.69 -16.72 2.72
N LEU A 99 11.53 -15.45 2.37
CA LEU A 99 10.22 -14.83 2.19
C LEU A 99 9.71 -15.01 0.75
N ASP A 100 8.44 -15.37 0.62
CA ASP A 100 7.72 -15.50 -0.64
C ASP A 100 7.23 -14.13 -1.17
N LYS A 101 7.48 -13.86 -2.46
CA LYS A 101 7.18 -12.57 -3.12
C LYS A 101 5.71 -12.13 -3.00
N GLY A 102 4.78 -13.09 -3.07
CA GLY A 102 3.33 -12.84 -3.04
C GLY A 102 2.71 -12.74 -1.65
N ARG A 103 3.50 -12.87 -0.58
CA ARG A 103 3.01 -12.69 0.80
C ARG A 103 3.33 -11.29 1.30
N THR A 104 2.65 -10.88 2.36
CA THR A 104 2.79 -9.54 2.97
C THR A 104 3.79 -9.53 4.13
N MET A 105 4.16 -8.35 4.60
CA MET A 105 4.98 -8.20 5.81
C MET A 105 4.26 -8.75 7.06
N ALA A 106 2.94 -8.54 7.14
CA ALA A 106 2.08 -9.06 8.20
C ALA A 106 2.06 -10.61 8.25
N ASP A 107 2.06 -11.28 7.09
CA ASP A 107 2.10 -12.74 6.99
C ASP A 107 3.30 -13.38 7.70
N TYR A 108 4.41 -12.64 7.78
CA TYR A 108 5.63 -13.04 8.47
C TYR A 108 5.80 -12.41 9.84
N ARG A 109 4.80 -11.63 10.31
CA ARG A 109 4.83 -10.88 11.56
C ARG A 109 6.06 -9.97 11.65
N ILE A 110 6.48 -9.41 10.52
CA ILE A 110 7.55 -8.41 10.48
C ILE A 110 6.98 -7.11 11.05
N LYS A 111 7.71 -6.51 11.99
CA LYS A 111 7.31 -5.29 12.70
C LYS A 111 8.35 -4.20 12.56
N THR A 112 8.05 -3.02 13.07
CA THR A 112 9.00 -1.92 13.25
C THR A 112 10.32 -2.44 13.85
N GLU A 113 11.43 -1.96 13.31
CA GLU A 113 12.81 -2.30 13.67
C GLU A 113 13.24 -3.74 13.40
N SER A 114 12.44 -4.52 12.67
CA SER A 114 12.87 -5.84 12.21
C SER A 114 14.04 -5.74 11.23
N ILE A 115 14.99 -6.66 11.37
CA ILE A 115 16.16 -6.78 10.48
C ILE A 115 15.95 -7.95 9.52
N LEU A 116 15.97 -7.65 8.22
CA LEU A 116 15.90 -8.61 7.13
C LEU A 116 17.25 -8.70 6.43
N TYR A 117 17.53 -9.86 5.85
CA TYR A 117 18.77 -10.10 5.10
C TYR A 117 18.46 -10.34 3.63
N VAL A 118 19.19 -9.64 2.77
CA VAL A 118 19.16 -9.91 1.32
C VAL A 118 20.34 -10.79 0.97
N MET A 119 20.06 -11.96 0.40
CA MET A 119 21.07 -12.84 -0.18
C MET A 119 20.98 -12.83 -1.69
N SER A 120 22.12 -12.74 -2.37
CA SER A 120 22.25 -13.07 -3.78
C SER A 120 22.77 -14.50 -3.92
N SER A 121 22.22 -15.27 -4.84
CA SER A 121 22.91 -16.45 -5.32
C SER A 121 23.97 -16.00 -6.34
N SER A 122 25.16 -15.64 -5.85
CA SER A 122 26.35 -15.61 -6.70
C SER A 122 26.78 -17.06 -6.94
N THR A 123 26.32 -17.67 -8.03
CA THR A 123 27.05 -18.80 -8.61
C THR A 123 28.41 -18.25 -9.04
N ALA A 124 29.46 -18.68 -8.32
CA ALA A 124 30.86 -18.47 -8.69
C ALA A 124 31.18 -19.15 -10.03
#